data_AF-A0A3C0NJQ6-F1
#
_entry.id   AF-A0A3C0NJQ6-F1
#
_cell.length_a   1.000
_cell.length_b   1.000
_cell.length_c   1.000
_cell.angle_alpha   90.00
_cell.angle_beta   90.00
_cell.angle_gamma   90.00
#
_symmetry.space_group_name_H-M   'P 1'
#
loop_
_entity.id
_entity.type
_entity.pdbx_description
1 polymer ?
#
loop_
_entity_poly.entity_id
_entity_poly.type
_entity_poly.pdbx_seq_one_letter_code
_entity_poly.pdbx_strand_id
1 'polypeptide(L)'
;MDEAVRKIAALGLPGVILLIAMATTGFTGAAAITTALAMLGPGGMIGGIIFLGVIGIAADALSKFGLEALLVGVYKDRHEQGETLEALKREISGLFISDDLKRKLREELGC
;
A
#
# COMPACT_ATOMS: atom_id res chain seq x y z
N MET A 1 16.05 -1.61 -1.48
CA MET A 1 14.68 -1.74 -0.94
C MET A 1 13.86 -2.59 -1.89
N ASP A 2 13.02 -3.47 -1.35
CA ASP A 2 12.31 -4.53 -2.06
C ASP A 2 11.61 -4.11 -3.36
N GLU A 3 11.71 -4.93 -4.40
CA GLU A 3 10.94 -4.82 -5.64
C GLU A 3 9.43 -4.67 -5.34
N ALA A 4 8.95 -5.33 -4.27
CA ALA A 4 7.59 -5.21 -3.78
C ALA A 4 7.25 -3.79 -3.29
N VAL A 5 8.11 -3.18 -2.47
CA VAL A 5 7.93 -1.82 -1.96
C VAL A 5 7.86 -0.83 -3.11
N ARG A 6 8.76 -0.96 -4.09
CA ARG A 6 8.81 -0.06 -5.25
C ARG A 6 7.58 -0.20 -6.15
N LYS A 7 7.09 -1.44 -6.37
CA LYS A 7 5.85 -1.71 -7.12
C LYS A 7 4.61 -1.15 -6.42
N ILE A 8 4.56 -1.22 -5.09
CA ILE A 8 3.47 -0.66 -4.30
C ILE A 8 3.56 0.86 -4.23
N ALA A 9 4.76 1.42 -4.10
CA ALA A 9 5.02 2.85 -4.11
C ALA A 9 4.62 3.48 -5.46
N ALA A 10 4.86 2.79 -6.57
CA ALA A 10 4.42 3.22 -7.90
C ALA A 10 2.89 3.33 -8.05
N LEU A 11 2.11 2.66 -7.19
CA LEU A 11 0.65 2.82 -7.14
C LEU A 11 0.22 4.05 -6.33
N GLY A 12 1.13 4.68 -5.58
CA GLY A 12 0.85 5.84 -4.74
C GLY A 12 -0.13 5.55 -3.61
N LEU A 13 -1.02 6.52 -3.32
CA LEU A 13 -2.05 6.42 -2.30
C LEU A 13 -2.95 5.16 -2.46
N PRO A 14 -3.41 4.78 -3.67
CA PRO A 14 -4.11 3.51 -3.89
C PRO A 14 -3.38 2.27 -3.34
N GLY A 15 -2.06 2.20 -3.49
CA GLY A 15 -1.24 1.10 -2.95
C GLY A 15 -1.20 1.10 -1.42
N VAL A 16 -1.11 2.28 -0.82
CA VAL A 16 -1.14 2.45 0.64
C VAL A 16 -2.49 2.01 1.22
N ILE A 17 -3.60 2.42 0.61
CA ILE A 17 -4.96 2.04 1.04
C ILE A 17 -5.13 0.52 0.94
N LEU A 18 -4.63 -0.10 -0.14
CA LEU A 18 -4.67 -1.55 -0.33
C LEU A 18 -3.94 -2.27 0.81
N LEU A 19 -2.72 -1.83 1.16
CA LEU A 19 -1.95 -2.43 2.26
C LEU A 19 -2.68 -2.33 3.60
N ILE A 20 -3.26 -1.17 3.91
CA ILE A 20 -4.02 -0.95 5.14
C ILE A 20 -5.27 -1.84 5.15
N ALA A 21 -6.01 -1.91 4.04
CA ALA A 21 -7.19 -2.77 3.92
C ALA A 21 -6.82 -4.24 4.11
N MET A 22 -5.73 -4.72 3.51
CA MET A 22 -5.26 -6.10 3.65
C MET A 22 -4.83 -6.43 5.09
N ALA A 23 -4.15 -5.50 5.76
CA ALA A 23 -3.73 -5.69 7.14
C ALA A 23 -4.90 -5.66 8.13
N THR A 24 -5.96 -4.89 7.84
CA THR A 24 -7.12 -4.73 8.74
C THR A 24 -8.20 -5.78 8.52
N THR A 25 -8.45 -6.19 7.26
CA THR A 25 -9.47 -7.19 6.91
C THR A 25 -8.92 -8.62 6.88
N GLY A 26 -7.60 -8.77 6.89
CA GLY A 26 -6.92 -10.04 6.63
C GLY A 26 -6.95 -10.41 5.14
N PHE A 27 -6.18 -11.43 4.76
CA PHE A 27 -6.06 -11.91 3.37
C PHE A 27 -7.37 -12.36 2.72
N THR A 28 -8.42 -12.54 3.51
CA THR A 28 -9.75 -12.97 3.08
C THR A 28 -10.55 -11.86 2.36
N GLY A 29 -10.35 -10.59 2.73
CA GLY A 29 -11.03 -9.45 2.09
C GLY A 29 -10.52 -9.12 0.68
N ALA A 30 -9.22 -9.37 0.43
CA ALA A 30 -8.60 -9.11 -0.86
C ALA A 30 -9.24 -9.91 -1.99
N ALA A 31 -9.54 -11.20 -1.74
CA ALA A 31 -10.19 -12.09 -2.69
C ALA A 31 -11.56 -11.56 -3.15
N ALA A 32 -12.39 -11.08 -2.21
CA ALA A 32 -13.71 -10.53 -2.49
C ALA A 32 -13.66 -9.24 -3.33
N ILE A 33 -12.68 -8.36 -3.04
CA ILE A 33 -12.47 -7.13 -3.81
C ILE A 33 -11.99 -7.46 -5.23
N THR A 34 -11.07 -8.41 -5.40
CA THR A 34 -10.66 -8.88 -6.74
C THR A 34 -11.79 -9.47 -7.54
N THR A 35 -12.66 -10.28 -6.93
CA THR A 35 -13.79 -10.88 -7.65
C THR A 35 -14.80 -9.83 -8.08
N ALA A 36 -15.04 -8.82 -7.25
CA ALA A 36 -15.94 -7.72 -7.58
C ALA A 36 -15.34 -6.80 -8.66
N LEU A 37 -14.03 -6.49 -8.60
CA LEU A 37 -13.33 -5.67 -9.60
C LEU A 37 -13.18 -6.39 -10.95
N ALA A 38 -12.87 -7.68 -10.94
CA ALA A 38 -12.78 -8.51 -12.14
C ALA A 38 -14.13 -8.61 -12.88
N MET A 39 -15.25 -8.45 -12.15
CA MET A 39 -16.59 -8.37 -12.74
C MET A 39 -16.98 -6.98 -13.26
N LEU A 40 -16.33 -5.89 -12.83
CA LEU A 40 -16.83 -4.50 -13.03
C LEU A 40 -15.93 -3.57 -13.88
N GLY A 41 -14.76 -4.00 -14.38
CA GLY A 41 -13.82 -3.11 -15.10
C GLY A 41 -13.61 -3.39 -16.60
N PRO A 42 -13.27 -2.38 -17.43
CA PRO A 42 -12.87 -2.57 -18.82
C PRO A 42 -11.51 -3.28 -18.87
N GLY A 43 -11.50 -4.55 -19.32
CA GLY A 43 -10.32 -5.43 -19.30
C GLY A 43 -10.57 -6.81 -18.69
N GLY A 44 -11.72 -7.03 -18.04
CA GLY A 44 -12.20 -8.34 -17.58
C GLY A 44 -11.13 -9.17 -16.86
N MET A 45 -10.92 -10.40 -17.33
CA MET A 45 -9.97 -11.36 -16.75
C MET A 45 -8.52 -10.83 -16.71
N ILE A 46 -8.09 -10.03 -17.68
CA ILE A 46 -6.70 -9.53 -17.76
C ILE A 46 -6.44 -8.52 -16.63
N GLY A 47 -7.37 -7.58 -16.42
CA GLY A 47 -7.30 -6.64 -15.30
C GLY A 47 -7.31 -7.37 -13.96
N GLY A 48 -8.15 -8.41 -13.85
CA GLY A 48 -8.18 -9.29 -12.68
C GLY A 48 -6.84 -9.97 -12.37
N ILE A 49 -6.18 -10.54 -13.39
CA ILE A 49 -4.87 -11.22 -13.22
C ILE A 49 -3.78 -10.23 -12.79
N ILE A 50 -3.72 -9.05 -13.41
CA ILE A 50 -2.72 -8.03 -13.06
C ILE A 50 -2.93 -7.59 -11.61
N PHE A 51 -4.17 -7.33 -11.21
CA PHE A 51 -4.51 -6.91 -9.86
C PHE A 51 -4.22 -8.01 -8.82
N LEU A 52 -4.51 -9.28 -9.15
CA LEU A 52 -4.11 -10.44 -8.34
C LEU A 52 -2.59 -10.54 -8.19
N GLY A 53 -1.82 -10.22 -9.24
CA GLY A 53 -0.35 -10.16 -9.15
C GLY A 53 0.13 -9.11 -8.15
N VAL A 54 -0.46 -7.92 -8.17
CA VAL A 54 -0.14 -6.85 -7.20
C VAL A 54 -0.51 -7.28 -5.78
N ILE A 55 -1.70 -7.84 -5.58
CA ILE A 55 -2.15 -8.35 -4.28
C ILE A 55 -1.22 -9.46 -3.78
N GLY A 56 -0.81 -10.40 -4.64
CA GLY A 56 0.11 -11.47 -4.27
C GLY A 56 1.48 -10.95 -3.81
N ILE A 57 2.00 -9.92 -4.48
CA ILE A 57 3.26 -9.27 -4.06
C ILE A 57 3.08 -8.52 -2.74
N ALA A 58 2.00 -7.75 -2.61
CA ALA A 58 1.67 -7.05 -1.37
C ALA A 58 1.45 -8.04 -0.21
N ALA A 59 0.87 -9.20 -0.50
CA ALA A 59 0.60 -10.26 0.45
C ALA A 59 1.87 -10.85 1.05
N ASP A 60 2.78 -11.24 0.17
CA ASP A 60 4.07 -11.79 0.53
C ASP A 60 4.90 -10.78 1.32
N ALA A 61 4.93 -9.52 0.86
CA ALA A 61 5.63 -8.45 1.55
C ALA A 61 5.02 -8.16 2.94
N LEU A 62 3.69 -8.14 3.05
CA LEU A 62 3.00 -7.88 4.32
C LEU A 62 3.27 -9.00 5.32
N SER A 63 3.34 -10.24 4.84
CA SER A 63 3.65 -11.42 5.66
C SER A 63 5.11 -11.45 6.11
N LYS A 64 6.04 -10.97 5.26
CA LYS A 64 7.49 -10.99 5.54
C LYS A 64 7.96 -9.82 6.41
N PHE A 65 7.49 -8.61 6.11
CA PHE A 65 8.01 -7.37 6.70
C PHE A 65 7.04 -6.72 7.69
N GLY A 66 5.77 -7.08 7.64
CA GLY A 66 4.72 -6.43 8.42
C GLY A 66 4.31 -5.07 7.85
N LEU A 67 3.16 -4.57 8.32
CA LEU A 67 2.54 -3.34 7.80
C LEU A 67 3.42 -2.10 8.03
N GLU A 68 4.05 -2.00 9.20
CA GLU A 68 4.84 -0.83 9.61
C GLU A 68 6.06 -0.62 8.71
N ALA A 69 6.91 -1.65 8.57
CA ALA A 69 8.11 -1.57 7.76
C ALA A 69 7.78 -1.34 6.27
N LEU A 70 6.68 -1.93 5.78
CA LEU A 70 6.21 -1.70 4.43
C LEU A 70 5.78 -0.26 4.18
N LEU A 71 4.95 0.31 5.05
CA LEU A 71 4.50 1.70 4.93
C LEU A 71 5.69 2.65 4.96
N VAL A 72 6.62 2.46 5.90
CA VAL A 72 7.85 3.27 5.99
C VAL A 72 8.64 3.16 4.68
N GLY A 73 8.82 1.95 4.15
CA GLY A 73 9.50 1.74 2.88
C GLY A 73 8.82 2.44 1.70
N VAL A 74 7.50 2.33 1.60
CA VAL A 74 6.71 2.95 0.52
C VAL A 74 6.80 4.48 0.57
N TYR A 75 6.66 5.07 1.76
CA TYR A 75 6.74 6.52 1.92
C TYR A 75 8.16 7.07 1.71
N LYS A 76 9.20 6.32 2.10
CA LYS A 76 10.60 6.67 1.79
C LYS A 76 10.86 6.64 0.28
N ASP A 77 10.42 5.58 -0.40
CA ASP A 77 10.58 5.46 -1.86
C ASP A 77 9.83 6.59 -2.60
N ARG A 78 8.61 6.95 -2.17
CA ARG A 78 7.87 8.10 -2.74
C ARG A 78 8.55 9.45 -2.50
N HIS A 79 9.17 9.64 -1.34
CA HIS A 79 9.98 10.83 -1.08
C HIS A 79 11.22 10.88 -1.99
N GLU A 80 11.92 9.76 -2.17
CA GLU A 80 13.04 9.65 -3.10
C GLU A 80 12.64 9.90 -4.57
N GLN A 81 11.39 9.57 -4.93
CA GLN A 81 10.81 9.87 -6.24
C GLN A 81 10.43 11.35 -6.44
N GLY A 82 10.60 12.20 -5.42
CA GLY A 82 10.44 13.66 -5.51
C GLY A 82 9.13 14.20 -4.92
N GLU A 83 8.35 13.40 -4.19
CA GLU A 83 7.22 13.92 -3.42
C GLU A 83 7.67 14.73 -2.20
N THR A 84 7.03 15.86 -1.96
CA THR A 84 7.39 16.74 -0.84
C THR A 84 6.94 16.15 0.49
N LEU A 85 7.75 16.38 1.53
CA LEU A 85 7.44 15.93 2.90
C LEU A 85 6.10 16.48 3.42
N GLU A 86 5.71 17.68 3.01
CA GLU A 86 4.41 18.28 3.36
C GLU A 86 3.23 17.53 2.75
N ALA A 87 3.34 17.11 1.49
CA ALA A 87 2.32 16.33 0.81
C ALA A 87 2.16 14.95 1.48
N LEU A 88 3.28 14.27 1.74
CA LEU A 88 3.31 12.98 2.42
C LEU A 88 2.74 13.08 3.84
N LYS A 89 3.08 14.13 4.60
CA LYS A 89 2.50 14.39 5.94
C LYS A 89 0.98 14.55 5.92
N ARG A 90 0.49 15.35 4.97
CA ARG A 90 -0.94 15.61 4.82
C ARG A 90 -1.67 14.32 4.45
N GLU A 91 -1.08 13.51 3.59
CA GLU A 91 -1.59 12.19 3.25
C GLU A 91 -1.65 11.26 4.48
N ILE A 92 -0.53 11.11 5.20
CA ILE A 92 -0.42 10.28 6.41
C ILE A 92 -1.45 10.68 7.47
N SER A 93 -1.73 11.99 7.61
CA SER A 93 -2.73 12.48 8.57
C SER A 93 -4.14 11.95 8.29
N GLY A 94 -4.49 11.79 7.01
CA GLY A 94 -5.80 11.32 6.54
C GLY A 94 -5.95 9.80 6.50
N LEU A 95 -4.90 9.03 6.78
CA LEU A 95 -4.98 7.57 6.76
C LEU A 95 -5.80 7.02 7.94
N PHE A 96 -6.58 5.98 7.67
CA PHE A 96 -7.31 5.20 8.68
C PHE A 96 -6.39 4.16 9.35
N ILE A 97 -5.36 4.65 10.04
CA ILE A 97 -4.41 3.86 10.85
C ILE A 97 -4.28 4.44 12.25
N SER A 98 -3.68 3.70 13.18
CA SER A 98 -3.45 4.18 14.55
C SER A 98 -2.54 5.41 14.58
N ASP A 99 -2.77 6.30 15.55
CA ASP A 99 -1.97 7.52 15.71
C ASP A 99 -0.50 7.20 16.01
N ASP A 100 -0.22 6.09 16.70
CA ASP A 100 1.14 5.58 16.89
C ASP A 100 1.84 5.29 15.57
N LEU A 101 1.15 4.66 14.62
CA LEU A 101 1.73 4.33 13.32
C LEU A 101 1.92 5.59 12.47
N LYS A 102 1.01 6.57 12.57
CA LYS A 102 1.17 7.89 11.93
C LYS A 102 2.40 8.62 12.48
N ARG A 103 2.60 8.58 13.79
CA ARG A 103 3.75 9.20 14.46
C ARG A 103 5.05 8.56 13.98
N LYS A 104 5.16 7.23 14.02
CA LYS A 104 6.34 6.51 13.53
C LYS A 104 6.66 6.81 12.07
N LEU A 105 5.65 6.87 11.20
CA LEU A 105 5.85 7.21 9.79
C LEU A 105 6.47 8.61 9.63
N ARG A 106 6.03 9.59 10.41
CA ARG A 106 6.57 10.95 10.39
C ARG A 106 8.00 11.00 10.93
N GLU A 107 8.27 10.31 12.04
CA GLU A 107 9.60 10.19 12.63
C GLU A 107 10.61 9.58 11.63
N GLU A 108 10.23 8.49 10.96
CA GLU A 108 11.07 7.80 9.97
C GLU A 108 11.28 8.60 8.67
N LEU A 109 10.36 9.51 8.35
CA LEU A 109 10.49 10.48 7.25
C LEU A 109 11.31 11.72 7.66
N GLY A 110 11.72 11.82 8.94
CA GLY A 110 12.51 12.93 9.46
C GLY A 110 11.72 14.22 9.65
N CYS A 111 10.42 14.11 10.01
CA CYS A 111 9.52 15.26 10.05
C CYS A 111 8.61 15.39 11.27
#